data_AF-A0A3S1NCF5-F1
#
_entry.id   AF-A0A3S1NCF5-F1
#
_cell.length_a   1.000
_cell.length_b   1.000
_cell.length_c   1.000
_cell.angle_alpha   90.00
_cell.angle_beta   90.00
_cell.angle_gamma   90.00
#
_symmetry.space_group_name_H-M   'P 1'
#
loop_
_entity.id
_entity.type
_entity.pdbx_description
1 polymer ?
#
loop_
_entity_poly.entity_id
_entity_poly.type
_entity_poly.pdbx_seq_one_letter_code
_entity_poly.pdbx_strand_id
1 'polypeptide(L)'
;MPVRRRASKARPDEAKAWMMFMQSGHDFFDELVDAGVVEDRHYVPRDLAETTWRRIGNDVLAYMEEFYRGYHPPERPIWAEREFGPPGQAKRRAGR
;
A
#
# COMPACT_ATOMS: atom_id res chain seq x y z
N MET A 1 7.56 20.40 20.68
CA MET A 1 6.19 19.97 21.05
C MET A 1 5.78 18.84 20.12
N PRO A 2 5.43 17.62 20.59
CA PRO A 2 4.91 16.56 19.73
C PRO A 2 3.44 16.86 19.41
N VAL A 3 3.10 16.98 18.12
CA VAL A 3 1.72 17.19 17.69
C VAL A 3 1.01 15.84 17.66
N ARG A 4 0.15 15.56 18.63
CA ARG A 4 -0.76 14.41 18.59
C ARG A 4 -1.83 14.68 17.52
N ARG A 5 -1.63 14.13 16.31
CA ARG A 5 -2.64 14.15 15.25
C ARG A 5 -3.83 13.30 15.69
N ARG A 6 -5.02 13.89 15.61
CA ARG A 6 -6.29 13.25 15.96
C ARG A 6 -6.62 12.28 14.81
N ALA A 7 -6.68 10.98 15.09
CA ALA A 7 -7.14 9.99 14.12
C ALA A 7 -8.56 10.38 13.66
N SER A 8 -8.67 10.83 12.41
CA SER A 8 -9.95 11.14 11.79
C SER A 8 -10.80 9.86 11.75
N LYS A 9 -12.06 9.96 12.20
CA LYS A 9 -13.03 8.84 12.27
C LYS A 9 -13.51 8.32 10.91
N ALA A 10 -13.13 8.96 9.80
CA ALA A 10 -13.25 8.34 8.50
C ALA A 10 -12.18 7.25 8.46
N ARG A 11 -12.55 5.98 8.23
CA ARG A 11 -11.54 4.98 7.84
C ARG A 11 -10.73 5.63 6.72
N PRO A 12 -9.44 5.97 6.92
CA PRO A 12 -8.64 6.48 5.82
C PRO A 12 -8.79 5.45 4.70
N ASP A 13 -9.03 5.91 3.47
CA ASP A 13 -9.11 5.01 2.32
C ASP A 13 -7.84 4.16 2.33
N GLU A 14 -7.99 2.87 2.64
CA GLU A 14 -6.87 1.99 2.96
C GLU A 14 -5.93 1.91 1.76
N ALA A 15 -6.48 1.99 0.54
CA ALA A 15 -5.73 2.07 -0.69
C ALA A 15 -4.82 3.31 -0.75
N LYS A 16 -5.30 4.46 -0.27
CA LYS A 16 -4.50 5.68 -0.17
C LYS A 16 -3.34 5.48 0.79
N ALA A 17 -3.62 5.06 2.02
CA ALA A 17 -2.59 4.91 3.06
C ALA A 17 -1.46 3.94 2.66
N TRP A 18 -1.81 2.90 1.89
CA TRP A 18 -0.85 1.92 1.39
C TRP A 18 -0.18 2.30 0.08
N MET A 19 -0.66 3.32 -0.65
CA MET A 19 -0.22 3.62 -2.02
C MET A 19 1.28 3.88 -2.09
N MET A 20 1.81 4.80 -1.26
CA MET A 20 3.23 5.16 -1.32
C MET A 20 4.14 3.99 -0.94
N PHE A 21 3.74 3.21 0.07
CA PHE A 21 4.47 2.02 0.47
C PHE A 21 4.46 0.94 -0.62
N MET A 22 3.30 0.64 -1.22
CA MET A 22 3.21 -0.37 -2.29
C MET A 22 3.93 0.06 -3.57
N GLN A 23 3.95 1.35 -3.87
CA GLN A 23 4.67 1.90 -5.01
C GLN A 23 6.19 1.77 -4.85
N SER A 24 6.72 2.11 -3.68
CA SER A 24 8.15 2.38 -3.49
C SER A 24 8.88 1.46 -2.51
N GLY A 25 8.15 0.72 -1.67
CA GLY A 25 8.69 -0.02 -0.53
C GLY A 25 8.91 0.84 0.72
N HIS A 26 8.51 2.11 0.70
CA HIS A 26 8.71 3.06 1.80
C HIS A 26 7.44 3.86 2.11
N ASP A 27 7.14 4.00 3.41
CA ASP A 27 6.12 4.94 3.88
C ASP A 27 6.74 6.34 4.04
N PHE A 28 6.68 7.13 2.98
CA PHE A 28 7.29 8.47 2.95
C PHE A 28 6.55 9.51 3.80
N PHE A 29 5.27 9.31 4.10
CA PHE A 29 4.44 10.34 4.74
C PHE A 29 3.79 9.89 6.06
N ASP A 30 4.31 8.81 6.64
CA ASP A 30 3.80 8.24 7.89
C ASP A 30 2.33 7.80 7.75
N GLU A 31 1.84 7.51 6.54
CA GLU A 31 0.42 7.22 6.32
C GLU A 31 0.02 5.90 7.00
N LEU A 32 0.93 4.93 7.09
CA LEU A 32 0.67 3.66 7.78
C LEU A 32 0.71 3.84 9.29
N VAL A 33 1.57 4.73 9.81
CA VAL A 33 1.61 5.08 11.23
C VAL A 33 0.37 5.89 11.63
N ASP A 34 0.02 6.91 10.85
CA ASP A 34 -1.16 7.76 11.07
C ASP A 34 -2.47 6.96 10.96
N ALA A 35 -2.49 5.90 10.13
CA ALA A 35 -3.60 4.94 10.04
C ALA A 35 -3.60 3.88 11.16
N GLY A 36 -2.58 3.82 12.01
CA GLY A 36 -2.45 2.83 13.09
C GLY A 36 -2.18 1.41 12.59
N VAL A 37 -1.61 1.27 11.39
CA VAL A 37 -1.27 -0.02 10.76
C VAL A 37 0.06 -0.55 11.28
N VAL A 38 1.04 0.34 11.48
CA VAL A 38 2.36 0.04 12.06
C VAL A 38 2.74 1.08 13.11
N GLU A 39 3.64 0.72 14.02
CA GLU A 39 4.15 1.65 15.05
C GLU A 39 5.34 2.48 14.56
N ASP A 40 6.08 1.99 13.56
CA ASP A 40 7.27 2.62 12.99
C ASP A 40 7.20 2.62 11.45
N ARG A 41 7.26 3.81 10.85
CA ARG A 41 7.28 4.02 9.39
C ARG A 41 8.43 3.29 8.68
N HIS A 42 9.53 3.03 9.41
CA HIS A 42 10.73 2.40 8.87
C HIS A 42 10.65 0.87 8.87
N TYR A 43 9.64 0.32 9.55
CA TYR A 43 9.45 -1.12 9.67
C TYR A 43 8.00 -1.51 9.34
N VAL A 44 7.80 -1.94 8.10
CA VAL A 44 6.56 -2.58 7.66
C VAL A 44 6.81 -4.08 7.50
N PRO A 45 6.17 -4.95 8.30
CA PRO A 45 6.36 -6.39 8.18
C PRO A 45 6.03 -6.89 6.78
N ARG A 46 6.93 -7.68 6.18
CA ARG A 46 6.77 -8.20 4.82
C ARG A 46 5.48 -9.00 4.66
N ASP A 47 5.13 -9.83 5.63
CA ASP A 47 3.92 -10.67 5.59
C ASP A 47 2.63 -9.83 5.65
N LEU A 48 2.67 -8.70 6.40
CA LEU A 48 1.56 -7.74 6.44
C LEU A 48 1.40 -7.04 5.09
N ALA A 49 2.52 -6.60 4.50
CA ALA A 49 2.51 -5.99 3.16
C ALA A 49 2.01 -6.98 2.11
N GLU A 50 2.49 -8.22 2.09
CA GLU A 50 2.04 -9.23 1.14
C GLU A 50 0.55 -9.53 1.31
N THR A 51 0.09 -9.78 2.54
CA THR A 51 -1.32 -10.07 2.82
C THR A 51 -2.22 -8.92 2.39
N THR A 52 -1.81 -7.68 2.66
CA THR A 52 -2.56 -6.48 2.29
C THR A 52 -2.57 -6.29 0.78
N TRP A 53 -1.42 -6.48 0.12
CA TRP A 53 -1.31 -6.40 -1.34
C TRP A 53 -2.24 -7.41 -2.04
N ARG A 54 -2.33 -8.63 -1.53
CA ARG A 54 -3.30 -9.63 -2.04
C ARG A 54 -4.75 -9.22 -1.82
N ARG A 55 -5.06 -8.49 -0.75
CA ARG A 55 -6.42 -8.09 -0.39
C ARG A 55 -6.91 -6.87 -1.18
N ILE A 56 -6.11 -5.80 -1.19
CA ILE A 56 -6.53 -4.48 -1.69
C ILE A 56 -5.65 -3.97 -2.83
N GLY A 57 -4.71 -4.75 -3.35
CA GLY A 57 -3.73 -4.24 -4.31
C GLY A 57 -4.37 -3.71 -5.59
N ASN A 58 -5.50 -4.27 -6.06
CA ASN A 58 -6.25 -3.69 -7.18
C ASN A 58 -6.81 -2.30 -6.86
N ASP A 59 -7.29 -2.08 -5.64
CA ASP A 59 -7.80 -0.78 -5.19
C ASP A 59 -6.67 0.24 -5.09
N VAL A 60 -5.49 -0.19 -4.60
CA VAL A 60 -4.27 0.62 -4.57
C VAL A 60 -3.87 1.04 -5.99
N LEU A 61 -3.93 0.12 -6.95
CA LEU A 61 -3.62 0.42 -8.36
C LEU A 61 -4.61 1.41 -8.97
N ALA A 62 -5.91 1.26 -8.69
CA ALA A 62 -6.95 2.17 -9.17
C ALA A 62 -6.79 3.57 -8.55
N TYR A 63 -6.51 3.64 -7.25
CA TYR A 63 -6.21 4.90 -6.57
C TYR A 63 -4.96 5.56 -7.15
N MET A 64 -3.90 4.78 -7.43
CA MET A 64 -2.68 5.28 -8.04
C MET A 64 -2.91 5.84 -9.46
N GLU A 65 -3.75 5.18 -10.26
CA GLU A 65 -4.14 5.67 -11.59
C GLU A 65 -4.86 7.04 -11.51
N GLU A 66 -5.80 7.19 -10.58
CA GLU A 66 -6.47 8.48 -10.37
C GLU A 66 -5.51 9.53 -9.77
N PHE A 67 -4.63 9.13 -8.84
CA PHE A 67 -3.66 10.03 -8.20
C PHE A 67 -2.68 10.63 -9.22
N TYR A 68 -2.24 9.82 -10.19
CA TYR A 68 -1.36 10.26 -11.27
C TYR A 68 -2.11 10.75 -12.51
N ARG A 69 -3.44 10.95 -12.45
CA ARG A 69 -4.21 11.44 -13.59
C ARG A 69 -3.73 12.81 -14.03
N GLY A 70 -3.29 12.91 -15.29
CA GLY A 70 -2.70 14.14 -15.83
C GLY A 70 -1.22 14.34 -15.51
N TYR A 71 -0.58 13.37 -14.85
CA TYR A 71 0.86 13.31 -14.57
C TYR A 71 1.46 12.03 -15.14
N HIS A 72 2.79 11.90 -15.10
CA HIS A 72 3.46 10.66 -15.50
C HIS A 72 3.29 9.61 -14.37
N PRO A 73 2.64 8.47 -14.63
CA PRO A 73 2.53 7.40 -13.64
C PRO A 73 3.91 6.76 -13.38
N PRO A 74 4.11 6.10 -12.24
CA PRO A 74 5.35 5.38 -11.98
C PRO A 74 5.55 4.23 -12.98
N GLU A 75 6.81 3.98 -13.33
CA GLU A 75 7.18 2.83 -14.14
C GLU A 75 6.75 1.52 -13.46
N ARG A 76 6.21 0.61 -14.26
CA ARG A 76 5.84 -0.73 -13.83
C ARG A 76 6.97 -1.70 -14.18
N PRO A 77 7.26 -2.72 -13.34
CA PRO A 77 6.54 -3.05 -12.11
C PRO A 77 6.92 -2.15 -10.92
N ILE A 78 5.92 -1.73 -10.14
CA ILE A 78 6.17 -1.05 -8.85
C ILE A 78 6.75 -2.02 -7.83
N TRP A 79 7.24 -1.52 -6.69
CA TRP A 79 7.85 -2.34 -5.65
C TRP A 79 6.99 -3.56 -5.24
N ALA A 80 5.70 -3.36 -4.95
CA ALA A 80 4.82 -4.46 -4.53
C ALA A 80 4.66 -5.55 -5.59
N GLU A 81 4.64 -5.18 -6.87
CA GLU A 81 4.60 -6.16 -7.96
C GLU A 81 5.91 -6.90 -8.13
N ARG A 82 7.05 -6.25 -7.90
CA ARG A 82 8.37 -6.90 -7.92
C ARG A 82 8.51 -7.90 -6.78
N GLU A 83 8.03 -7.55 -5.58
CA GLU A 83 8.18 -8.38 -4.37
C GLU A 83 7.15 -9.51 -4.28
N PHE A 84 5.91 -9.25 -4.69
CA PHE A 84 4.78 -10.15 -4.45
C PHE A 84 4.09 -10.61 -5.74
N GLY A 85 4.42 -10.05 -6.90
CA GLY A 85 3.71 -10.27 -8.15
C GLY A 85 2.35 -9.56 -8.20
N PRO A 86 1.48 -9.90 -9.18
CA PRO A 86 0.19 -9.23 -9.34
C PRO A 86 -0.75 -9.48 -8.14
N PRO A 87 -1.56 -8.47 -7.73
CA PRO A 87 -2.35 -8.54 -6.49
C PRO A 87 -3.43 -9.63 -6.52
N GLY A 88 -4.03 -9.89 -7.69
CA GLY A 88 -5.15 -10.82 -7.86
C GLY A 88 -4.81 -12.31 -8.01
N GLN A 89 -3.53 -12.71 -7.99
CA GLN A 89 -3.19 -14.14 -8.04
C GLN A 89 -2.96 -14.70 -6.63
N ALA A 90 -4.05 -15.11 -5.97
CA ALA A 90 -3.93 -16.29 -5.13
C ALA A 90 -3.43 -17.41 -6.04
N LYS A 91 -2.24 -17.97 -5.78
CA LYS A 91 -1.71 -19.14 -6.50
C LYS A 91 -2.86 -20.11 -6.73
N ARG A 92 -3.36 -20.24 -7.97
CA ARG A 92 -4.13 -21.41 -8.34
C ARG A 92 -3.17 -22.56 -8.08
N ARG A 93 -3.35 -23.27 -6.97
CA ARG A 93 -2.68 -24.54 -6.73
C ARG A 93 -2.91 -25.33 -8.01
N ALA A 94 -1.82 -25.66 -8.70
CA ALA A 94 -1.86 -26.57 -9.83
C ALA A 94 -2.56 -27.84 -9.32
N GLY A 95 -3.81 -27.99 -9.75
CA GLY A 95 -4.59 -29.19 -9.53
C GLY A 95 -3.88 -30.31 -10.27
N ARG A 96 -3.58 -31.34 -9.49
CA ARG A 96 -3.03 -32.65 -9.84
C ARG A 96 -3.58 -33.25 -11.14
#